data_AF-A0A0F7GGS7-F1
#
_entry.id   AF-A0A0F7GGS7-F1
#
_cell.length_a   1.000
_cell.length_b   1.000
_cell.length_c   1.000
_cell.angle_alpha   90.00
_cell.angle_beta   90.00
_cell.angle_gamma   90.00
#
_symmetry.space_group_name_H-M   'P 1'
#
loop_
_entity.id
_entity.type
_entity.pdbx_description
1 polymer ?
#
loop_
_entity_poly.entity_id
_entity_poly.type
_entity_poly.pdbx_seq_one_letter_code
_entity_poly.pdbx_strand_id
1 'polypeptide(L)'
;YDWLFNVTFPGQKAMRPEDVAVAVRLYCAEAVRSGITTINENADSAIYPGNIEAAMAVYGEVGVRVVYARMFFDRMDGSIQGYVDALKARSPQVELCSIMEETAVAKDRITALSDQYHGTAGGRISVWPAPA
;
A
#
# COMPACT_ATOMS: atom_id res chain seq x y z
N TYR A 1 -7.98 11.04 -10.10
CA TYR A 1 -8.03 9.92 -11.07
C TYR A 1 -6.87 9.92 -12.05
N ASP A 2 -6.50 11.04 -12.69
CA ASP A 2 -5.35 11.02 -13.63
C ASP A 2 -4.04 10.53 -13.01
N TRP A 3 -3.60 11.21 -11.95
CA TRP A 3 -2.42 10.83 -11.17
C TRP A 3 -2.49 9.36 -10.72
N LEU A 4 -3.65 8.91 -10.26
CA LEU A 4 -3.85 7.55 -9.77
C LEU A 4 -3.59 6.49 -10.86
N PHE A 5 -4.19 6.68 -12.04
CA PHE A 5 -4.15 5.69 -13.12
C PHE A 5 -2.95 5.80 -14.06
N ASN A 6 -2.30 6.97 -14.15
CA ASN A 6 -1.13 7.18 -15.00
C ASN A 6 0.20 7.24 -14.24
N VAL A 7 0.18 7.34 -12.91
CA VAL A 7 1.40 7.44 -12.09
C VAL A 7 1.37 6.41 -10.95
N THR A 8 0.41 6.51 -10.03
CA THR A 8 0.43 5.75 -8.77
C THR A 8 0.35 4.25 -8.97
N PHE A 9 -0.77 3.74 -9.51
CA PHE A 9 -0.91 2.30 -9.71
C PHE A 9 0.17 1.66 -10.60
N PRO A 10 0.50 2.20 -11.79
CA PRO A 10 1.57 1.62 -12.60
C PRO A 10 2.96 1.75 -11.96
N GLY A 11 3.24 2.85 -11.26
CA GLY A 11 4.50 3.04 -10.54
C GLY A 11 4.66 2.05 -9.39
N GLN A 12 3.62 1.89 -8.56
CA GLN A 12 3.58 0.93 -7.46
C GLN A 12 3.71 -0.51 -7.96
N LYS A 13 3.03 -0.86 -9.07
CA LYS A 13 3.13 -2.19 -9.69
C LYS A 13 4.55 -2.52 -10.17
N ALA A 14 5.32 -1.52 -10.58
CA ALA A 14 6.68 -1.70 -11.07
C ALA A 14 7.73 -1.86 -9.95
N MET A 15 7.40 -1.48 -8.71
CA MET A 15 8.30 -1.63 -7.57
C MET A 15 8.43 -3.10 -7.17
N ARG A 16 9.67 -3.52 -6.95
CA ARG A 16 9.99 -4.81 -6.34
C ARG A 16 10.04 -4.67 -4.82
N PRO A 17 9.96 -5.77 -4.06
CA PRO A 17 10.08 -5.72 -2.60
C PRO A 17 11.34 -5.00 -2.10
N GLU A 18 12.46 -5.09 -2.83
CA GLU A 18 13.69 -4.40 -2.47
C GLU A 18 13.57 -2.87 -2.64
N ASP A 19 12.83 -2.41 -3.65
CA ASP A 19 12.54 -0.99 -3.85
C ASP A 19 11.63 -0.47 -2.72
N VAL A 20 10.64 -1.27 -2.31
CA VAL A 20 9.74 -0.95 -1.19
C VAL A 20 10.52 -0.79 0.11
N ALA A 21 11.47 -1.69 0.41
CA ALA A 21 12.31 -1.56 1.60
C ALA A 21 13.12 -0.25 1.62
N VAL A 22 13.67 0.15 0.47
CA VAL A 22 14.36 1.43 0.32
C VAL A 22 13.41 2.62 0.52
N ALA A 23 12.23 2.57 -0.11
CA ALA A 23 11.21 3.61 -0.01
C ALA A 23 10.76 3.84 1.43
N VAL A 24 10.46 2.77 2.17
CA VAL A 24 10.06 2.83 3.58
C VAL A 24 11.15 3.45 4.45
N ARG A 25 12.42 3.08 4.23
CA ARG A 25 13.55 3.64 4.97
C ARG A 25 13.76 5.12 4.67
N LEU A 26 13.65 5.52 3.40
CA LEU A 26 13.73 6.92 2.98
C LEU A 26 12.63 7.76 3.64
N TYR A 27 11.38 7.29 3.55
CA TYR A 27 10.23 7.93 4.17
C TYR A 27 10.45 8.11 5.68
N CYS A 28 10.84 7.03 6.37
CA CYS A 28 11.07 7.09 7.81
C CYS A 28 12.25 8.01 8.19
N ALA A 29 13.31 8.07 7.38
CA ALA A 29 14.43 8.95 7.64
C ALA A 29 13.99 10.42 7.63
N GLU A 30 13.19 10.83 6.64
CA GLU A 30 12.63 12.18 6.58
C GLU A 30 11.64 12.43 7.73
N ALA A 31 10.69 11.50 7.94
CA ALA A 31 9.66 11.61 8.95
C ALA A 31 10.23 11.74 10.36
N VAL A 32 11.19 10.89 10.74
CA VAL A 32 11.81 10.96 12.07
C VAL A 32 12.60 12.25 12.23
N ARG A 33 13.30 12.71 11.19
CA ARG A 33 14.06 13.97 11.23
C ARG A 33 13.15 15.20 11.36
N SER A 34 11.91 15.13 10.87
CA SER A 34 10.91 16.18 11.04
C SER A 34 10.10 16.06 12.34
N GLY A 35 10.37 15.06 13.18
CA GLY A 35 9.72 14.87 14.48
C GLY A 35 8.46 14.00 14.44
N ILE A 36 8.14 13.37 13.30
CA ILE A 36 7.07 12.38 13.21
C ILE A 36 7.50 11.11 13.93
N THR A 37 6.66 10.63 14.85
CA THR A 37 6.91 9.44 15.67
C THR A 37 5.87 8.34 15.50
N THR A 38 4.72 8.67 14.91
CA THR A 38 3.65 7.73 14.57
C THR A 38 3.20 7.97 13.13
N ILE A 39 3.18 6.91 12.34
CA ILE A 39 2.80 6.92 10.92
C ILE A 39 1.53 6.06 10.77
N ASN A 40 0.51 6.62 10.13
CA ASN A 40 -0.63 5.83 9.66
C ASN A 40 -0.43 5.59 8.16
N GLU A 41 0.00 4.38 7.82
CA GLU A 41 0.33 3.95 6.47
C GLU A 41 -0.89 3.31 5.82
N ASN A 42 -1.47 4.00 4.85
CA ASN A 42 -2.57 3.50 4.02
C ASN A 42 -2.00 2.75 2.81
N ALA A 43 -1.72 1.46 3.00
CA ALA A 43 -0.94 0.68 2.04
C ALA A 43 -1.77 0.14 0.87
N ASP A 44 -1.75 0.84 -0.27
CA ASP A 44 -2.41 0.45 -1.53
C ASP A 44 -1.68 -0.66 -2.31
N SER A 45 -0.38 -0.84 -2.08
CA SER A 45 0.47 -1.80 -2.81
C SER A 45 0.67 -3.14 -2.09
N ALA A 46 -0.01 -3.34 -0.96
CA ALA A 46 0.09 -4.55 -0.13
C ALA A 46 -0.64 -5.77 -0.73
N ILE A 47 -1.17 -5.64 -1.95
CA ILE A 47 -1.64 -6.77 -2.76
C ILE A 47 -0.48 -7.50 -3.45
N TYR A 48 0.67 -6.85 -3.65
CA TYR A 48 1.80 -7.43 -4.36
C TYR A 48 2.66 -8.31 -3.42
N PRO A 49 3.07 -9.52 -3.85
CA PRO A 49 3.83 -10.45 -3.01
C PRO A 49 5.17 -9.87 -2.54
N GLY A 50 5.53 -10.09 -1.27
CA GLY A 50 6.81 -9.66 -0.70
C GLY A 50 6.84 -8.22 -0.19
N ASN A 51 5.92 -7.35 -0.64
CA ASN A 51 5.91 -5.94 -0.24
C ASN A 51 5.66 -5.75 1.26
N ILE A 52 4.75 -6.55 1.83
CA ILE A 52 4.42 -6.49 3.26
C ILE A 52 5.65 -6.87 4.08
N GLU A 53 6.27 -7.99 3.78
CA GLU A 53 7.41 -8.53 4.52
C GLU A 53 8.59 -7.55 4.47
N ALA A 54 8.87 -6.99 3.28
CA ALA A 54 9.91 -5.99 3.08
C ALA A 54 9.65 -4.71 3.89
N ALA A 55 8.43 -4.17 3.84
CA ALA A 55 8.07 -2.96 4.57
C ALA A 55 8.08 -3.17 6.09
N MET A 56 7.48 -4.26 6.57
CA MET A 56 7.39 -4.58 8.00
C MET A 56 8.77 -4.80 8.63
N ALA A 57 9.70 -5.44 7.91
CA ALA A 57 11.08 -5.60 8.38
C ALA A 57 11.74 -4.24 8.64
N VAL A 58 11.59 -3.28 7.71
CA VAL A 58 12.15 -1.93 7.86
C VAL A 58 11.44 -1.15 8.97
N TYR A 59 10.12 -1.17 9.04
CA TYR A 59 9.39 -0.52 10.14
C TYR A 59 9.81 -1.05 11.52
N GLY A 60 9.98 -2.37 11.64
CA GLY A 60 10.44 -3.03 12.86
C GLY A 60 11.86 -2.59 13.26
N GLU A 61 12.79 -2.56 12.31
CA GLU A 61 14.18 -2.13 12.50
C GLU A 61 14.29 -0.64 12.87
N VAL A 62 13.59 0.23 12.14
CA VAL A 62 13.62 1.69 12.34
C VAL A 62 13.01 2.06 13.70
N GLY A 63 12.01 1.30 14.17
CA GLY A 63 11.43 1.50 15.49
C GLY A 63 10.39 2.63 15.59
N VAL A 64 9.90 3.14 14.46
CA VAL A 64 8.74 4.04 14.43
C VAL A 64 7.45 3.32 14.87
N ARG A 65 6.47 4.07 15.37
CA ARG A 65 5.12 3.53 15.60
C ARG A 65 4.32 3.58 14.31
N VAL A 66 3.67 2.47 13.95
CA VAL A 66 2.97 2.33 12.67
C VAL A 66 1.58 1.77 12.89
N VAL A 67 0.57 2.44 12.32
CA VAL A 67 -0.69 1.81 11.95
C VAL A 67 -0.58 1.46 10.48
N TYR A 68 -0.54 0.17 10.17
CA TYR A 68 -0.53 -0.35 8.82
C TYR A 68 -1.96 -0.68 8.40
N ALA A 69 -2.59 0.29 7.76
CA ALA A 69 -3.95 0.22 7.28
C ALA A 69 -3.95 -0.41 5.87
N ARG A 70 -4.15 -1.74 5.79
CA ARG A 70 -4.16 -2.48 4.52
C ARG A 70 -5.38 -2.08 3.71
N MET A 71 -5.14 -1.31 2.65
CA MET A 71 -6.21 -0.88 1.73
C MET A 71 -6.71 -2.04 0.89
N PHE A 72 -8.01 -2.16 0.63
CA PHE A 72 -8.55 -3.15 -0.31
C PHE A 72 -9.69 -2.55 -1.14
N PHE A 73 -9.87 -3.10 -2.34
CA PHE A 73 -10.91 -2.72 -3.28
C PHE A 73 -11.62 -4.00 -3.72
N ASP A 74 -12.89 -4.17 -3.36
CA ASP A 74 -13.68 -5.35 -3.71
C ASP A 74 -14.81 -5.06 -4.71
N ARG A 75 -14.89 -3.82 -5.17
CA ARG A 75 -15.88 -3.37 -6.14
C ARG A 75 -15.29 -2.32 -7.08
N MET A 76 -15.56 -2.47 -8.37
CA MET A 76 -15.29 -1.43 -9.35
C MET A 76 -16.49 -0.50 -9.51
N ASP A 77 -16.24 0.81 -9.53
CA ASP A 77 -17.25 1.78 -9.92
C ASP A 77 -17.29 1.91 -11.44
N GLY A 78 -18.23 1.19 -12.07
CA GLY A 78 -18.40 1.23 -13.53
C GLY A 78 -18.83 2.61 -14.06
N SER A 79 -19.33 3.51 -13.19
CA SER A 79 -19.80 4.83 -13.63
C SER A 79 -18.69 5.75 -14.15
N ILE A 80 -17.43 5.47 -13.77
CA ILE A 80 -16.27 6.29 -14.15
C ILE A 80 -15.48 5.74 -15.34
N GLN A 81 -15.84 4.59 -15.93
CA GLN A 81 -15.00 3.90 -16.92
C GLN A 81 -14.62 4.80 -18.11
N GLY A 82 -15.59 5.44 -18.76
CA GLY A 82 -15.29 6.32 -19.91
C GLY A 82 -14.41 7.53 -19.54
N TYR A 83 -14.49 7.99 -18.29
CA TYR A 83 -13.61 9.02 -17.78
C TYR A 83 -12.19 8.49 -17.54
N VAL A 84 -12.04 7.27 -17.01
CA VAL A 84 -10.74 6.61 -16.86
C VAL A 84 -10.06 6.41 -18.22
N ASP A 85 -10.81 5.99 -19.24
CA ASP A 85 -10.28 5.78 -20.59
C ASP A 85 -9.73 7.09 -21.18
N ALA A 86 -10.48 8.19 -21.04
CA ALA A 86 -10.05 9.52 -21.47
C ALA A 86 -8.79 9.98 -20.74
N LEU A 87 -8.67 9.71 -19.44
CA LEU A 87 -7.47 10.02 -18.67
C LEU A 87 -6.27 9.18 -19.08
N LYS A 88 -6.46 7.87 -19.31
CA LYS A 88 -5.38 6.96 -19.74
C LYS A 88 -4.80 7.35 -21.10
N ALA A 89 -5.59 7.97 -21.97
CA ALA A 89 -5.13 8.49 -23.26
C ALA A 89 -4.06 9.60 -23.15
N ARG A 90 -3.87 10.22 -21.96
CA ARG A 90 -2.76 11.16 -21.73
C ARG A 90 -1.40 10.49 -21.61
N SER A 91 -1.37 9.20 -21.30
CA SER A 91 -0.15 8.40 -21.23
C SER A 91 -0.46 6.98 -21.71
N PRO A 92 -0.76 6.81 -23.02
CA PRO A 92 -1.25 5.55 -23.57
C PRO A 92 -0.22 4.42 -23.50
N GLN A 93 1.06 4.75 -23.36
CA GLN A 93 2.15 3.80 -23.14
C GLN A 93 2.21 3.23 -21.72
N VAL A 94 1.52 3.85 -20.77
CA VAL A 94 1.46 3.39 -19.38
C VAL A 94 0.28 2.43 -19.23
N GLU A 95 0.55 1.22 -18.73
CA GLU A 95 -0.45 0.17 -18.53
C GLU A 95 -1.55 0.61 -17.55
N LEU A 96 -2.82 0.33 -17.89
CA LEU A 96 -3.90 0.44 -16.92
C LEU A 96 -3.86 -0.77 -15.97
N CYS A 97 -3.70 -0.51 -14.68
CA CYS A 97 -3.57 -1.53 -13.65
C CYS A 97 -4.87 -1.65 -12.83
N SER A 98 -5.21 -2.87 -12.40
CA SER A 98 -6.25 -3.13 -11.40
C SER A 98 -5.65 -3.80 -10.17
N ILE A 99 -6.04 -3.31 -8.99
CA ILE A 99 -5.72 -3.90 -7.69
C ILE A 99 -6.99 -4.38 -6.96
N MET A 100 -8.05 -4.62 -7.73
CA MET A 100 -9.30 -5.17 -7.21
C MET A 100 -9.10 -6.64 -6.84
N GLU A 101 -9.64 -7.06 -5.71
CA GLU A 101 -9.62 -8.45 -5.25
C GLU A 101 -11.00 -8.84 -4.70
N GLU A 102 -11.33 -10.12 -4.71
CA GLU A 102 -12.62 -10.58 -4.19
C GLU A 102 -12.76 -10.28 -2.69
N THR A 103 -13.97 -9.92 -2.22
CA THR A 103 -14.23 -9.57 -0.81
C THR A 103 -13.73 -10.63 0.17
N ALA A 104 -13.91 -11.92 -0.14
CA ALA A 104 -13.46 -13.02 0.70
C ALA A 104 -11.92 -13.09 0.76
N VAL A 105 -11.26 -12.95 -0.39
CA VAL A 105 -9.79 -12.93 -0.48
C VAL A 105 -9.20 -11.75 0.29
N ALA A 106 -9.80 -10.56 0.18
CA ALA A 106 -9.38 -9.39 0.94
C ALA A 106 -9.44 -9.64 2.45
N LYS A 107 -10.57 -10.20 2.93
CA LYS A 107 -10.78 -10.54 4.34
C LYS A 107 -9.73 -11.53 4.85
N ASP A 108 -9.50 -12.61 4.11
CA ASP A 108 -8.54 -13.65 4.50
C ASP A 108 -7.12 -13.09 4.58
N ARG A 109 -6.70 -12.30 3.58
CA ARG A 109 -5.35 -11.71 3.54
C ARG A 109 -5.13 -10.66 4.63
N ILE A 110 -6.12 -9.81 4.90
CA ILE A 110 -6.03 -8.80 5.98
C ILE A 110 -6.03 -9.48 7.35
N THR A 111 -6.83 -10.53 7.53
CA THR A 111 -6.86 -11.31 8.77
C THR A 111 -5.50 -11.97 9.00
N ALA A 112 -4.94 -12.66 8.01
CA ALA A 112 -3.61 -13.27 8.11
C ALA A 112 -2.51 -12.24 8.40
N LEU A 113 -2.55 -11.08 7.72
CA LEU A 113 -1.63 -9.97 8.00
C LEU A 113 -1.74 -9.48 9.45
N SER A 114 -2.97 -9.33 9.96
CA SER A 114 -3.22 -8.93 11.34
C SER A 114 -2.70 -9.97 12.32
N ASP A 115 -3.02 -11.25 12.11
CA ASP A 115 -2.58 -12.34 12.98
C ASP A 115 -1.04 -12.42 13.06
N GLN A 116 -0.36 -12.14 11.95
CA GLN A 116 1.10 -12.21 11.88
C GLN A 116 1.81 -10.97 12.44
N TYR A 117 1.31 -9.77 12.18
CA TYR A 117 2.05 -8.51 12.43
C TYR A 117 1.44 -7.59 13.48
N HIS A 118 0.16 -7.73 13.82
CA HIS A 118 -0.48 -6.87 14.83
C HIS A 118 0.17 -7.09 16.21
N GLY A 119 0.57 -6.00 16.87
CA GLY A 119 1.24 -6.03 18.17
C GLY A 119 2.73 -6.40 18.14
N THR A 120 3.28 -6.68 16.95
CA THR A 120 4.72 -6.98 16.81
C THR A 120 5.60 -5.73 17.01
N ALA A 121 6.92 -5.93 16.92
CA ALA A 121 7.93 -4.91 17.20
C ALA A 121 7.73 -4.24 18.58
N GLY A 122 7.41 -5.03 19.61
CA GLY A 122 7.15 -4.53 20.96
C GLY A 122 5.91 -3.65 21.06
N GLY A 123 4.84 -3.99 20.34
CA GLY A 123 3.57 -3.24 20.34
C GLY A 123 3.60 -1.95 19.52
N ARG A 124 4.60 -1.77 18.63
CA ARG A 124 4.71 -0.57 17.79
C ARG A 124 3.93 -0.65 16.49
N ILE A 125 3.67 -1.86 15.99
CA ILE A 125 2.95 -2.08 14.73
C ILE A 125 1.53 -2.54 15.03
N SER A 126 0.55 -1.83 14.50
CA SER A 126 -0.87 -2.19 14.50
C SER A 126 -1.34 -2.42 13.07
N VAL A 127 -2.18 -3.41 12.83
CA VAL A 127 -2.77 -3.70 11.51
C VAL A 127 -4.26 -3.40 11.52
N TRP A 128 -4.75 -2.58 10.59
CA TRP A 128 -6.17 -2.23 10.42
C TRP A 128 -6.67 -2.56 9.00
N PRO A 129 -7.94 -2.95 8.82
CA PRO A 129 -8.58 -2.96 7.51
C PRO A 129 -8.87 -1.53 7.05
N ALA A 130 -8.61 -1.22 5.78
CA ALA A 130 -8.97 0.06 5.16
C ALA A 130 -9.74 -0.17 3.85
N PRO A 131 -11.09 -0.16 3.85
CA PRO A 131 -11.84 -0.15 2.59
C PRO A 131 -11.57 1.15 1.84
N ALA A 132 -11.50 1.07 0.51
CA ALA A 132 -11.17 2.19 -0.37
C ALA A 132 -12.22 2.42 -1.46
#